data_AF-A0A9E1Z3A0-F1
#
_entry.id   AF-A0A9E1Z3A0-F1
#
_cell.length_a   1.000
_cell.length_b   1.000
_cell.length_c   1.000
_cell.angle_alpha   90.00
_cell.angle_beta   90.00
_cell.angle_gamma   90.00
#
_symmetry.space_group_name_H-M   'P 1'
#
loop_
_entity.id
_entity.type
_entity.pdbx_description
1 polymer ?
#
loop_
_entity_poly.entity_id
_entity_poly.type
_entity_poly.pdbx_seq_one_letter_code
_entity_poly.pdbx_strand_id
1 'polypeptide(L)'
;MEVSTVGEHLGDGSLGTVEVGPGEAIQIRSLNAITGDVAFLGIPNENGIRMAVEDYGQIGGHDVDLGTGMDDLCSADGGQAAA
;
A
#
# COMPACT_ATOMS: atom_id res chain seq x y z
N MET A 1 -8.99 28.71 -9.45
CA MET A 1 -9.25 27.27 -9.25
C MET A 1 -9.10 27.06 -7.77
N GLU A 2 -10.21 26.87 -7.05
CA GLU A 2 -10.19 26.75 -5.60
C GLU A 2 -9.62 25.38 -5.25
N VAL A 3 -8.53 25.35 -4.50
CA VAL A 3 -7.94 24.11 -3.98
C VAL A 3 -8.77 23.74 -2.75
N SER A 4 -9.74 22.83 -2.91
CA SER A 4 -10.40 22.22 -1.75
C SER A 4 -9.33 21.59 -0.85
N THR A 5 -9.45 21.84 0.45
CA THR A 5 -8.46 21.37 1.42
C THR A 5 -8.65 19.88 1.69
N VAL A 6 -7.55 19.18 1.96
CA VAL A 6 -7.46 17.72 2.15
C VAL A 6 -8.45 17.16 3.19
N GLY A 7 -8.98 18.00 4.08
CA GLY A 7 -9.92 17.60 5.12
C GLY A 7 -11.37 17.42 4.67
N GLU A 8 -11.79 17.98 3.53
CA GLU A 8 -13.20 17.96 3.12
C GLU A 8 -13.62 16.62 2.48
N HIS A 9 -12.68 15.82 1.96
CA HIS A 9 -13.02 14.62 1.18
C HIS A 9 -12.68 13.28 1.89
N LEU A 10 -11.88 13.26 2.96
CA LEU A 10 -11.38 12.00 3.54
C LEU A 10 -12.33 11.32 4.55
N GLY A 11 -13.47 11.91 4.90
CA GLY A 11 -14.33 11.36 5.98
C GLY A 11 -15.83 11.67 5.88
N ASP A 12 -16.26 12.45 4.90
CA ASP A 12 -17.68 12.75 4.64
C ASP A 12 -18.35 11.72 3.72
N GLY A 13 -17.58 10.74 3.23
CA GLY A 13 -18.04 9.70 2.31
C GLY A 13 -18.13 10.15 0.84
N SER A 14 -17.76 11.39 0.51
CA SER A 14 -17.85 11.93 -0.86
C SER A 14 -16.96 11.20 -1.88
N LEU A 15 -15.91 10.51 -1.42
CA LEU A 15 -15.02 9.69 -2.25
C LEU A 15 -15.59 8.30 -2.59
N GLY A 16 -16.73 7.92 -1.99
CA GLY A 16 -17.30 6.58 -2.13
C GLY A 16 -16.61 5.53 -1.26
N THR A 17 -17.00 4.27 -1.45
CA THR A 17 -16.48 3.12 -0.69
C THR A 17 -15.96 2.05 -1.64
N VAL A 18 -14.91 1.36 -1.20
CA VAL A 18 -14.46 0.10 -1.82
C VAL A 18 -15.05 -1.05 -1.01
N GLU A 19 -15.82 -1.89 -1.67
CA GLU A 19 -16.37 -3.11 -1.06
C GLU A 19 -15.48 -4.31 -1.40
N VAL A 20 -15.18 -5.14 -0.40
CA VAL A 20 -14.45 -6.40 -0.56
C VAL A 20 -15.46 -7.53 -0.46
N GLY A 21 -15.60 -8.30 -1.54
CA GLY A 21 -16.61 -9.35 -1.62
C GLY A 21 -16.35 -10.52 -0.65
N PRO A 22 -17.37 -11.35 -0.35
CA PRO A 22 -17.16 -12.56 0.43
C PRO A 22 -16.10 -13.48 -0.20
N GLY A 23 -15.05 -13.80 0.57
CA GLY A 23 -13.93 -14.62 0.11
C GLY A 23 -12.91 -13.91 -0.77
N GLU A 24 -13.10 -12.63 -1.07
CA GLU A 24 -12.07 -11.80 -1.72
C GLU A 24 -11.00 -11.40 -0.69
N ALA A 25 -9.74 -11.39 -1.13
CA ALA A 25 -8.61 -10.96 -0.31
C ALA A 25 -8.42 -9.45 -0.38
N ILE A 26 -8.10 -8.85 0.77
CA ILE A 26 -7.67 -7.46 0.84
C ILE A 26 -6.28 -7.34 0.21
N GLN A 27 -6.16 -6.45 -0.77
CA GLN A 27 -4.90 -6.19 -1.46
C GLN A 27 -4.14 -5.08 -0.75
N ILE A 28 -2.95 -5.39 -0.23
CA ILE A 28 -2.02 -4.40 0.32
C ILE A 28 -0.77 -4.43 -0.54
N ARG A 29 -0.45 -3.32 -1.21
CA ARG A 29 0.75 -3.22 -2.03
C ARG A 29 1.80 -2.37 -1.35
N SER A 30 3.04 -2.85 -1.33
CA SER A 30 4.19 -2.12 -0.84
C SER A 30 4.94 -1.46 -1.99
N LEU A 31 5.33 -0.21 -1.77
CA LEU A 31 6.10 0.60 -2.70
C LEU A 31 7.23 1.24 -1.89
N ASN A 32 8.43 0.72 -2.06
CA ASN A 32 9.62 1.09 -1.31
C ASN A 32 10.82 1.16 -2.26
N ALA A 33 11.88 1.86 -1.89
CA ALA A 33 13.16 1.72 -2.58
C ALA A 33 13.83 0.40 -2.14
N ILE A 34 13.88 -0.61 -2.99
CA ILE A 34 14.29 -1.98 -2.61
C ILE A 34 15.51 -2.51 -3.38
N THR A 35 15.99 -1.76 -4.37
CA THR A 35 17.25 -2.06 -5.06
C THR A 35 18.25 -0.90 -5.00
N GLY A 36 19.50 -1.18 -5.35
CA GLY A 36 20.59 -0.20 -5.37
C GLY A 36 20.98 0.34 -3.99
N ASP A 37 21.69 1.47 -3.99
CA ASP A 37 22.28 2.06 -2.77
C ASP A 37 21.23 2.67 -1.82
N VAL A 38 19.99 2.81 -2.28
CA VAL A 38 18.86 3.35 -1.51
C VAL A 38 18.01 2.27 -0.84
N ALA A 39 18.35 0.99 -1.02
CA ALA A 39 17.55 -0.15 -0.54
C ALA A 39 17.52 -0.36 0.98
N PHE A 40 18.35 0.37 1.73
CA PHE A 40 18.67 0.05 3.13
C PHE A 40 17.45 0.12 4.08
N LEU A 41 16.41 0.90 3.76
CA LEU A 41 15.15 0.90 4.49
C LEU A 41 14.08 0.04 3.82
N GLY A 42 14.05 -0.03 2.48
CA GLY A 42 12.99 -0.76 1.78
C GLY A 42 13.03 -2.26 2.03
N ILE A 43 14.22 -2.89 2.03
CA ILE A 43 14.31 -4.34 2.30
C ILE A 43 13.80 -4.69 3.71
N PRO A 44 14.19 -3.98 4.79
CA PRO A 44 13.56 -4.17 6.09
C PRO A 44 12.05 -3.91 6.11
N ASN A 45 11.57 -2.89 5.41
CA ASN A 45 10.13 -2.58 5.34
C ASN A 45 9.34 -3.72 4.68
N GLU A 46 9.80 -4.24 3.52
CA GLU A 46 9.16 -5.38 2.84
C GLU A 46 9.07 -6.61 3.75
N ASN A 47 10.17 -6.92 4.43
CA ASN A 47 10.19 -8.03 5.37
C ASN A 47 9.25 -7.78 6.56
N GLY A 48 9.21 -6.55 7.07
CA GLY A 48 8.30 -6.15 8.15
C GLY A 48 6.84 -6.34 7.79
N ILE A 49 6.44 -5.95 6.59
CA ILE A 49 5.06 -6.11 6.10
C ILE A 49 4.70 -7.59 5.96
N ARG A 50 5.60 -8.42 5.40
CA ARG A 50 5.37 -9.87 5.30
C ARG A 50 5.22 -10.52 6.67
N MET A 51 6.10 -10.17 7.62
CA MET A 51 6.01 -10.68 8.99
C MET A 51 4.70 -10.24 9.66
N ALA A 52 4.24 -9.01 9.43
CA ALA A 52 2.98 -8.53 9.98
C ALA A 52 1.78 -9.32 9.42
N VAL A 53 1.74 -9.61 8.12
CA VAL A 53 0.65 -10.42 7.55
C VAL A 53 0.67 -11.85 8.09
N GLU A 54 1.85 -12.45 8.24
CA GLU A 54 2.01 -13.78 8.83
C GLU A 54 1.54 -13.84 10.31
N ASP A 55 1.77 -12.77 11.08
CA ASP A 55 1.45 -12.69 12.51
C ASP A 55 -0.03 -12.32 12.78
N TYR A 56 -0.54 -11.29 12.12
CA TYR A 56 -1.91 -10.80 12.33
C TYR A 56 -2.97 -11.58 11.54
N GLY A 57 -2.62 -12.11 10.37
CA GLY A 57 -3.53 -12.85 9.51
C GLY A 57 -4.64 -11.99 8.89
N GLN A 58 -5.88 -12.48 8.96
CA GLN A 58 -7.01 -11.89 8.23
C GLN A 58 -7.46 -10.53 8.77
N ILE A 59 -7.87 -9.64 7.86
CA ILE A 59 -8.48 -8.34 8.19
C ILE A 59 -9.98 -8.46 7.96
N GLY A 60 -10.79 -8.33 9.01
CA GLY A 60 -12.25 -8.42 8.90
C GLY A 60 -12.76 -9.77 8.37
N GLY A 61 -11.98 -10.84 8.50
CA GLY A 61 -12.30 -12.16 7.94
C GLY A 61 -11.89 -12.38 6.48
N HIS A 62 -11.22 -11.39 5.87
CA HIS A 62 -10.63 -11.50 4.54
C HIS A 62 -9.15 -11.83 4.63
N ASP A 63 -8.66 -12.71 3.76
CA ASP A 63 -7.23 -12.93 3.58
C ASP A 63 -6.54 -11.64 3.12
N VAL A 64 -5.24 -11.53 3.37
CA VAL A 64 -4.42 -10.40 2.92
C VAL A 64 -3.45 -10.89 1.85
N ASP A 65 -3.50 -10.28 0.67
CA ASP A 65 -2.57 -10.53 -0.42
C ASP A 65 -1.63 -9.33 -0.60
N LEU A 66 -0.33 -9.58 -0.41
CA LEU A 66 0.72 -8.58 -0.54
C LEU A 66 1.14 -8.33 -1.99
N GLY A 67 0.90 -9.28 -2.91
CA GLY A 67 1.47 -9.24 -4.23
C GLY A 67 3.01 -9.18 -4.21
N THR A 68 3.59 -8.65 -5.28
CA THR A 68 5.04 -8.40 -5.36
C THR A 68 5.34 -6.99 -4.87
N GLY A 69 6.31 -6.83 -3.97
CA GLY A 69 6.81 -5.51 -3.56
C GLY A 69 7.39 -4.74 -4.73
N MET A 70 7.03 -3.45 -4.84
CA MET A 70 7.39 -2.60 -5.97
C MET A 70 8.52 -1.64 -5.61
N ASP A 71 9.42 -1.40 -6.57
CA ASP A 71 10.61 -0.57 -6.39
C ASP A 71 10.42 0.83 -6.94
N ASP A 72 10.37 1.84 -6.06
CA ASP A 72 10.25 3.24 -6.45
C ASP A 72 11.60 3.92 -6.78
N LEU A 73 12.70 3.21 -6.54
CA LEU A 73 14.08 3.68 -6.73
C LEU A 73 14.39 4.99 -5.99
N CYS A 74 13.60 5.36 -4.97
CA CYS A 74 13.63 6.66 -4.31
C CYS A 74 13.55 7.83 -5.33
N SER A 75 12.71 7.68 -6.36
CA SER A 75 12.63 8.62 -7.49
C SER A 75 11.19 8.96 -7.87
N ALA A 76 10.98 10.14 -8.46
CA ALA A 76 9.65 10.55 -8.93
C ALA A 76 9.14 9.67 -10.09
N ASP A 77 10.01 9.30 -11.02
CA ASP A 77 9.65 8.45 -12.16
C ASP A 77 9.39 7.01 -11.71
N GLY A 78 10.20 6.48 -10.79
CA GLY A 78 9.98 5.16 -10.21
C GLY A 78 8.66 5.08 -9.43
N GLY A 79 8.35 6.11 -8.64
CA GLY A 79 7.05 6.19 -7.95
C GLY A 79 5.85 6.22 -8.89
N GLN A 80 5.95 6.93 -10.03
CA GLN A 80 4.88 6.94 -11.03
C GLN A 80 4.76 5.62 -11.80
N ALA A 81 5.88 4.96 -12.11
CA ALA A 81 5.88 3.72 -12.87
C ALA A 81 5.30 2.53 -12.09
N ALA A 82 5.26 2.63 -10.76
CA ALA A 82 4.78 1.59 -9.87
C ALA A 82 3.38 1.87 -9.27
N ALA A 83 2.73 2.99 -9.65
CA ALA A 83 1.39 3.39 -9.20
C ALA A 83 0.29 3.07 -10.23
#